data_AF-A0AAV4DYP3-F1
#
_entry.id   AF-A0AAV4DYP3-F1
#
_cell.length_a   1.000
_cell.length_b   1.000
_cell.length_c   1.000
_cell.angle_alpha   90.00
_cell.angle_beta   90.00
_cell.angle_gamma   90.00
#
_symmetry.space_group_name_H-M   'P 1'
#
loop_
_entity.id
_entity.type
_entity.pdbx_description
1 polymer ?
#
loop_
_entity_poly.entity_id
_entity_poly.type
_entity_poly.pdbx_seq_one_letter_code
_entity_poly.pdbx_strand_id
1 'polypeptide(L)'
;MKEKSPVITSLGETMASFPVSPRYAKMLTLAQTLKVLPYAIALVAALSVDEIFVDNIQASDAEGDREKLNVKRDKLAVLRSKLVGSARLLGDMMVLLTAVGACEAEGCSAHFCSQLGIRVKAMREIRKLRMQLTNAG
;
A
#
# COMPACT_ATOMS: atom_id res chain seq x y z
N MET A 1 -31.05 10.04 -33.16
CA MET A 1 -30.43 8.80 -32.62
C MET A 1 -30.80 8.74 -31.14
N LYS A 2 -31.53 7.71 -30.68
CA LYS A 2 -31.85 7.56 -29.25
C LYS A 2 -30.57 7.11 -28.52
N GLU A 3 -30.13 7.87 -27.52
CA GLU A 3 -29.08 7.45 -26.60
C GLU A 3 -29.49 6.14 -25.91
N LYS A 4 -28.59 5.16 -25.96
CA LYS A 4 -28.78 3.89 -25.27
C LYS A 4 -28.53 4.14 -23.78
N SER A 5 -29.51 3.86 -22.93
CA SER A 5 -29.33 3.96 -21.48
C SER A 5 -28.14 3.11 -21.04
N PRO A 6 -27.22 3.63 -20.21
CA PRO A 6 -26.06 2.87 -19.78
C PRO A 6 -26.50 1.68 -18.91
N VAL A 7 -26.17 0.47 -19.36
CA VAL A 7 -26.41 -0.79 -18.64
C VAL A 7 -25.07 -1.27 -18.07
N ILE A 8 -25.09 -1.83 -16.87
CA ILE A 8 -23.89 -2.44 -16.28
C ILE A 8 -23.40 -3.59 -17.17
N THR A 9 -22.09 -3.67 -17.38
CA THR A 9 -21.47 -4.77 -18.12
C THR A 9 -21.18 -5.94 -17.18
N SER A 10 -20.92 -7.14 -17.70
CA SER A 10 -20.46 -8.29 -16.88
C SER A 10 -19.17 -7.97 -16.11
N LEU A 11 -18.29 -7.15 -16.70
CA LEU A 11 -17.13 -6.61 -15.99
C LEU A 11 -17.56 -5.67 -14.85
N GLY A 12 -18.57 -4.83 -15.08
CA GLY A 12 -19.13 -3.97 -14.04
C GLY A 12 -19.75 -4.76 -12.88
N GLU A 13 -20.44 -5.86 -13.16
CA GLU A 13 -21.01 -6.76 -12.15
C GLU A 13 -19.92 -7.41 -11.29
N THR A 14 -18.86 -7.93 -11.91
CA THR A 14 -17.71 -8.49 -11.17
C THR A 14 -16.93 -7.42 -10.41
N MET A 15 -16.82 -6.20 -10.93
CA MET A 15 -16.23 -5.08 -10.20
C MET A 15 -17.05 -4.67 -8.99
N ALA A 16 -18.38 -4.80 -9.05
CA ALA A 16 -19.29 -4.43 -7.96
C ALA A 16 -19.23 -5.38 -6.76
N SER A 17 -18.62 -6.57 -6.90
CA SER A 17 -18.44 -7.49 -5.75
C SER A 17 -17.32 -7.06 -4.81
N PHE A 18 -16.37 -6.22 -5.27
CA PHE A 18 -15.24 -5.78 -4.45
C PHE A 18 -15.59 -4.54 -3.61
N PRO A 19 -15.26 -4.51 -2.30
CA PRO A 19 -15.52 -3.38 -1.41
C PRO A 19 -14.48 -2.26 -1.56
N VAL A 20 -14.14 -1.87 -2.80
CA VAL A 20 -13.15 -0.82 -3.11
C VAL A 20 -13.64 0.07 -4.25
N SER A 21 -12.94 1.17 -4.52
CA SER A 21 -13.27 2.03 -5.65
C SER A 21 -13.27 1.26 -6.98
N PRO A 22 -14.10 1.65 -7.98
CA PRO A 22 -14.13 0.98 -9.29
C PRO A 22 -12.75 0.92 -9.97
N ARG A 23 -11.88 1.90 -9.71
CA ARG A 23 -10.51 1.90 -10.24
C ARG A 23 -9.70 0.72 -9.70
N TYR A 24 -9.80 0.45 -8.40
CA TYR A 24 -9.12 -0.66 -7.76
C TYR A 24 -9.79 -2.01 -8.05
N ALA A 25 -11.13 -2.05 -8.12
CA ALA A 25 -11.85 -3.25 -8.54
C ALA A 25 -11.41 -3.69 -9.96
N LYS A 26 -11.23 -2.74 -10.88
CA LYS A 26 -10.67 -3.03 -12.21
C LYS A 26 -9.23 -3.54 -12.15
N MET A 27 -8.40 -3.01 -11.26
CA MET A 27 -7.04 -3.54 -11.05
C MET A 27 -7.07 -4.99 -10.54
N LEU A 28 -7.96 -5.32 -9.61
CA LEU A 28 -8.09 -6.67 -9.05
C LEU A 28 -8.59 -7.68 -10.09
N THR A 29 -9.63 -7.34 -10.84
CA THR A 29 -10.16 -8.20 -11.93
C THR A 29 -9.11 -8.49 -13.01
N LEU A 30 -8.32 -7.49 -13.41
CA LEU A 30 -7.19 -7.70 -14.34
C LEU A 30 -6.05 -8.51 -13.73
N ALA A 31 -5.79 -8.34 -12.43
CA ALA A 31 -4.76 -9.11 -11.75
C ALA A 31 -5.11 -10.60 -11.62
N GLN A 32 -6.40 -10.93 -11.53
CA GLN A 32 -6.89 -12.31 -11.59
C GLN A 32 -6.56 -12.96 -12.94
N THR A 33 -6.85 -12.28 -14.05
CA THR A 33 -6.58 -12.84 -15.39
C THR A 33 -5.08 -13.00 -15.67
N LEU A 34 -4.26 -12.07 -15.15
CA LEU A 34 -2.80 -12.10 -15.27
C LEU A 34 -2.09 -12.99 -14.20
N LYS A 35 -2.84 -13.64 -13.31
CA LYS A 35 -2.31 -14.49 -12.22
C LYS A 35 -1.34 -13.78 -11.26
N VAL A 36 -1.53 -12.48 -11.05
CA VAL A 36 -0.74 -11.65 -10.11
C VAL A 36 -1.60 -11.05 -8.98
N LEU A 37 -2.76 -11.66 -8.73
CA LEU A 37 -3.73 -11.24 -7.71
C LEU A 37 -3.14 -10.92 -6.33
N PRO A 38 -2.25 -11.73 -5.70
CA PRO A 38 -1.77 -11.43 -4.36
C PRO A 38 -0.98 -10.11 -4.28
N TYR A 39 -0.24 -9.77 -5.34
CA TYR A 39 0.47 -8.49 -5.44
C TYR A 39 -0.48 -7.32 -5.63
N ALA A 40 -1.51 -7.49 -6.46
CA ALA A 40 -2.54 -6.47 -6.66
C ALA A 40 -3.36 -6.23 -5.39
N ILE A 41 -3.71 -7.28 -4.63
CA ILE A 41 -4.39 -7.16 -3.34
C ILE A 41 -3.52 -6.40 -2.34
N ALA A 42 -2.22 -6.73 -2.23
CA ALA A 42 -1.30 -6.03 -1.35
C ALA A 42 -1.17 -4.55 -1.73
N LEU A 43 -1.05 -4.25 -3.02
CA LEU A 43 -0.92 -2.89 -3.52
C LEU A 43 -2.21 -2.07 -3.35
N VAL A 44 -3.36 -2.63 -3.72
CA VAL A 44 -4.67 -1.98 -3.54
C VAL A 44 -4.94 -1.72 -2.07
N ALA A 45 -4.63 -2.68 -1.19
CA ALA A 45 -4.80 -2.48 0.24
C ALA A 45 -3.87 -1.38 0.77
N ALA A 46 -2.62 -1.31 0.31
CA ALA A 46 -1.71 -0.22 0.64
C ALA A 46 -2.21 1.14 0.14
N LEU A 47 -2.69 1.22 -1.10
CA LEU A 47 -3.20 2.46 -1.68
C LEU A 47 -4.53 2.93 -1.06
N SER A 48 -5.26 2.03 -0.39
CA SER A 48 -6.53 2.36 0.26
C SER A 48 -6.36 2.81 1.71
N VAL A 49 -5.17 2.64 2.30
CA VAL A 49 -4.86 3.06 3.67
C VAL A 49 -3.98 4.31 3.60
N ASP A 50 -4.48 5.40 4.15
CA ASP A 50 -3.76 6.67 4.15
C ASP A 50 -2.48 6.61 5.01
N GLU A 51 -1.46 7.36 4.59
CA GLU A 51 -0.25 7.64 5.37
C GLU A 51 0.42 6.40 6.00
N ILE A 52 0.93 5.51 5.14
CA ILE A 52 1.72 4.35 5.57
C ILE A 52 3.07 4.80 6.12
N PHE A 53 3.69 5.75 5.44
CA PHE A 53 5.00 6.28 5.73
C PHE A 53 4.89 7.50 6.65
N VAL A 54 5.71 7.51 7.71
CA VAL A 54 5.84 8.68 8.58
C VAL A 54 6.74 9.69 7.88
N ASP A 55 6.16 10.76 7.33
CA ASP A 55 6.92 11.82 6.66
C ASP A 55 7.27 12.97 7.63
N ASN A 56 6.43 13.16 8.64
CA ASN A 56 6.59 14.19 9.67
C ASN A 56 7.22 13.60 10.93
N ILE A 57 8.54 13.35 10.91
CA ILE A 57 9.31 13.18 12.16
C ILE A 57 9.12 14.48 12.95
N GLN A 58 8.40 14.42 14.07
CA GLN A 58 8.03 15.60 14.83
C GLN A 58 9.19 16.06 15.70
N ALA A 59 9.24 17.36 16.03
CA ALA A 59 10.26 17.90 16.94
C ALA A 59 10.23 17.22 18.33
N SER A 60 9.07 16.67 18.72
CA SER A 60 8.90 15.84 19.92
C SER A 60 9.75 14.57 19.89
N ASP A 61 10.04 14.01 18.71
CA ASP A 61 10.81 12.77 18.56
C ASP A 61 12.33 12.99 18.73
N ALA A 62 12.77 14.24 18.85
CA ALA A 62 14.16 14.64 18.97
C ALA A 62 14.40 15.68 20.09
N GLU A 63 13.47 15.83 21.04
CA GLU A 63 13.59 16.80 22.16
C GLU A 63 13.87 18.25 21.69
N GLY A 64 13.36 18.62 20.51
CA GLY A 64 13.61 19.94 19.90
C GLY A 64 14.94 20.10 19.18
N ASP A 65 15.78 19.07 19.13
CA ASP A 65 17.08 19.09 18.45
C ASP A 65 16.92 18.85 16.93
N ARG A 66 17.05 19.92 16.15
CA ARG A 66 16.94 19.91 14.68
C ARG A 66 17.98 19.03 14.01
N GLU A 67 19.17 18.90 14.59
CA GLU A 67 20.27 18.15 13.97
C GLU A 67 20.00 16.64 14.03
N LYS A 68 19.61 16.14 15.22
CA LYS A 68 19.16 14.75 15.39
C LYS A 68 17.98 14.39 14.51
N LEU A 69 17.08 15.35 14.30
CA LEU A 69 15.89 15.17 13.48
C LEU A 69 16.23 15.04 11.98
N ASN A 70 17.16 15.85 11.46
CA ASN A 70 17.67 15.71 10.10
C ASN A 70 18.41 14.38 9.89
N VAL A 71 19.26 13.97 10.84
CA VAL A 71 19.96 12.67 10.77
C VAL A 71 18.97 11.50 10.72
N LYS A 72 17.86 11.56 11.47
CA LYS A 72 16.82 10.54 11.41
C LYS A 72 16.12 10.52 10.04
N ARG A 73 15.82 11.70 9.46
CA ARG A 73 15.23 11.81 8.12
C ARG A 73 16.14 11.24 7.04
N ASP A 74 17.43 11.57 7.07
CA ASP A 74 18.40 11.09 6.08
C ASP A 74 18.54 9.57 6.14
N LYS A 75 18.62 9.00 7.37
CA LYS A 75 18.63 7.55 7.57
C LYS A 75 17.37 6.90 7.00
N LEU A 76 16.21 7.49 7.23
CA LEU A 76 14.94 6.98 6.74
C LEU A 76 14.86 7.05 5.21
N ALA A 77 15.32 8.14 4.59
CA ALA A 77 15.40 8.29 3.15
C ALA A 77 16.30 7.22 2.51
N VAL A 78 17.45 6.94 3.13
CA VAL A 78 18.37 5.86 2.70
C VAL A 78 17.74 4.48 2.86
N LEU A 79 16.96 4.24 3.91
CA LEU A 79 16.26 2.96 4.09
C LEU A 79 15.12 2.79 3.09
N ARG A 80 14.35 3.85 2.82
CA ARG A 80 13.26 3.81 1.84
C ARG A 80 13.76 3.68 0.41
N SER A 81 14.91 4.27 0.07
CA SER A 81 15.49 4.09 -1.27
C SER A 81 15.86 2.64 -1.57
N LYS A 82 16.14 1.82 -0.54
CA LYS A 82 16.37 0.37 -0.70
C LYS A 82 15.08 -0.39 -1.03
N LEU A 83 13.90 0.12 -0.67
CA LEU A 83 12.61 -0.54 -0.94
C LEU A 83 12.21 -0.48 -2.43
N VAL A 84 12.80 0.44 -3.21
CA VAL A 84 12.57 0.55 -4.65
C VAL A 84 13.01 -0.73 -5.38
N GLY A 85 14.05 -1.41 -4.87
CA GLY A 85 14.60 -2.62 -5.46
C GLY A 85 15.02 -2.44 -6.94
N SER A 86 15.04 -3.55 -7.68
CA SER A 86 15.42 -3.57 -9.11
C SER A 86 14.29 -3.15 -10.05
N ALA A 87 13.03 -3.14 -9.58
CA ALA A 87 11.85 -2.90 -10.40
C ALA A 87 11.49 -1.42 -10.47
N ARG A 88 12.40 -0.59 -11.01
CA ARG A 88 12.23 0.88 -11.11
C ARG A 88 11.01 1.31 -11.94
N LEU A 89 10.45 0.44 -12.76
CA LEU A 89 9.33 0.76 -13.67
C LEU A 89 7.99 0.99 -12.96
N LEU A 90 7.77 0.42 -11.77
CA LEU A 90 6.51 0.65 -11.01
C LEU A 90 6.58 1.90 -10.12
N GLY A 91 7.75 2.52 -9.97
CA GLY A 91 7.95 3.73 -9.16
C GLY A 91 7.55 3.54 -7.69
N ASP A 92 6.82 4.51 -7.14
CA ASP A 92 6.40 4.52 -5.73
C ASP A 92 5.52 3.32 -5.35
N MET A 93 4.82 2.73 -6.32
CA MET A 93 4.03 1.52 -6.08
C MET A 93 4.92 0.33 -5.73
N MET A 94 6.15 0.24 -6.25
CA MET A 94 7.11 -0.78 -5.79
C MET A 94 7.49 -0.52 -4.34
N VAL A 95 7.70 0.73 -3.93
CA VAL A 95 8.08 1.06 -2.56
C VAL A 95 6.99 0.64 -1.58
N LEU A 96 5.73 0.89 -1.92
CA LEU A 96 4.57 0.44 -1.16
C LEU A 96 4.49 -1.09 -1.09
N LEU A 97 4.60 -1.76 -2.24
CA LEU A 97 4.50 -3.21 -2.32
C LEU A 97 5.62 -3.90 -1.53
N THR A 98 6.86 -3.42 -1.66
CA THR A 98 8.02 -3.92 -0.93
C THR A 98 7.88 -3.65 0.57
N ALA A 99 7.39 -2.46 0.97
CA ALA A 99 7.16 -2.15 2.38
C ALA A 99 6.16 -3.11 3.03
N VAL A 100 5.03 -3.37 2.35
CA VAL A 100 4.02 -4.32 2.83
C VAL A 100 4.59 -5.73 2.88
N GLY A 101 5.27 -6.17 1.82
CA GLY A 101 5.87 -7.51 1.74
C GLY A 101 6.92 -7.75 2.83
N ALA A 102 7.84 -6.79 3.02
CA ALA A 102 8.88 -6.88 4.04
C ALA A 102 8.30 -6.86 5.45
N CYS A 103 7.30 -6.00 5.71
CA CYS A 103 6.62 -5.99 7.02
C CYS A 103 5.96 -7.33 7.31
N GLU A 104 5.23 -7.89 6.35
CA GLU A 104 4.52 -9.16 6.55
C GLU A 104 5.48 -10.34 6.73
N ALA A 105 6.63 -10.34 6.03
CA ALA A 105 7.68 -11.34 6.20
C ALA A 105 8.29 -11.31 7.62
N GLU A 106 8.48 -10.11 8.18
CA GLU A 106 9.03 -9.88 9.52
C GLU A 106 7.95 -9.87 10.63
N GLY A 107 6.71 -10.27 10.30
CA GLY A 107 5.59 -10.36 11.26
C GLY A 107 5.06 -8.99 11.74
N CYS A 108 5.40 -7.91 11.06
CA CYS A 108 5.01 -6.52 11.37
C CYS A 108 5.26 -6.13 12.84
N SER A 109 6.46 -6.47 13.34
CA SER A 109 6.92 -6.03 14.65
C SER A 109 7.00 -4.50 14.72
N ALA A 110 6.65 -3.92 15.87
CA ALA A 110 6.70 -2.46 16.05
C ALA A 110 8.12 -1.90 15.82
N HIS A 111 9.13 -2.66 16.22
CA HIS A 111 10.54 -2.33 15.98
C HIS A 111 10.87 -2.25 14.49
N PHE A 112 10.49 -3.26 13.70
CA PHE A 112 10.74 -3.28 12.26
C PHE A 112 10.02 -2.13 11.54
N CYS A 113 8.74 -1.92 11.86
CA CYS A 113 7.99 -0.79 11.31
C CYS A 113 8.65 0.56 11.65
N SER A 114 9.14 0.73 12.89
CA SER A 114 9.85 1.95 13.29
C SER A 114 11.14 2.17 12.50
N GLN A 115 11.88 1.11 12.16
CA GLN A 115 13.12 1.22 11.39
C GLN A 115 12.85 1.70 9.95
N LEU A 116 11.76 1.24 9.32
CA LEU A 116 11.36 1.68 7.98
C LEU A 116 10.51 2.96 7.96
N GLY A 117 10.25 3.55 9.13
CA GLY A 117 9.36 4.70 9.29
C GLY A 117 7.96 4.41 8.76
N ILE A 118 7.44 3.22 9.08
CA ILE A 118 6.10 2.74 8.73
C ILE A 118 5.21 2.81 9.97
N ARG A 119 3.98 3.28 9.77
CA ARG A 119 2.95 3.32 10.81
C ARG A 119 2.40 1.92 11.08
N VAL A 120 2.67 1.36 12.26
CA VAL A 120 2.19 0.02 12.67
C VAL A 120 0.67 -0.11 12.54
N LYS A 121 -0.08 0.96 12.86
CA LYS A 121 -1.54 0.99 12.72
C LYS A 121 -1.98 0.85 11.25
N ALA A 122 -1.31 1.56 10.34
CA ALA A 122 -1.57 1.44 8.90
C ALA A 122 -1.34 0.00 8.43
N MET A 123 -0.24 -0.64 8.84
CA MET A 123 0.03 -2.04 8.48
C MET A 123 -1.02 -3.01 8.98
N ARG A 124 -1.59 -2.78 10.18
CA ARG A 124 -2.70 -3.59 10.70
C ARG A 124 -3.98 -3.39 9.88
N GLU A 125 -4.27 -2.17 9.46
CA GLU A 125 -5.41 -1.86 8.59
C GLU A 125 -5.25 -2.49 7.21
N ILE A 126 -4.06 -2.38 6.60
CA ILE A 126 -3.70 -3.04 5.35
C ILE A 126 -3.93 -4.55 5.46
N ARG A 127 -3.43 -5.18 6.52
CA ARG A 127 -3.62 -6.63 6.73
C ARG A 127 -5.08 -7.02 6.83
N LYS A 128 -5.92 -6.23 7.52
CA LYS A 128 -7.37 -6.44 7.58
C LYS A 128 -8.01 -6.33 6.19
N LEU A 129 -7.68 -5.29 5.44
CA LEU A 129 -8.22 -5.06 4.11
C LEU A 129 -7.80 -6.15 3.11
N ARG A 130 -6.54 -6.62 3.20
CA ARG A 130 -6.05 -7.76 2.40
C ARG A 130 -6.85 -9.02 2.68
N MET A 131 -7.17 -9.33 3.95
CA MET A 131 -8.00 -10.48 4.29
C MET A 131 -9.41 -10.35 3.70
N GLN A 132 -10.02 -9.17 3.77
CA GLN A 132 -11.33 -8.91 3.17
C GLN A 132 -11.32 -9.12 1.65
N LEU A 133 -10.33 -8.57 0.95
CA LEU A 133 -10.19 -8.70 -0.50
C LEU A 133 -9.85 -10.12 -0.95
N THR A 134 -9.18 -10.89 -0.10
CA THR A 134 -8.88 -12.30 -0.36
C THR A 134 -10.12 -13.18 -0.20
N ASN A 135 -11.00 -12.84 0.74
CA ASN A 135 -12.23 -13.59 1.02
C ASN A 135 -13.43 -13.14 0.17
N ALA A 136 -13.35 -11.97 -0.46
CA ALA A 136 -14.40 -11.42 -1.33
C ALA A 136 -14.32 -11.90 -2.79
N GLY A 137 -13.27 -12.65 -3.14
CA GLY A 137 -13.02 -13.20 -4.49
C GLY A 137 -13.16 -14.70 -4.55
#